data_AF-A0A074RDZ1-F1
#
_entry.id   AF-A0A074RDZ1-F1
#
_cell.length_a   1.000
_cell.length_b   1.000
_cell.length_c   1.000
_cell.angle_alpha   90.00
_cell.angle_beta   90.00
_cell.angle_gamma   90.00
#
_symmetry.space_group_name_H-M   'P 1'
#
loop_
_entity.id
_entity.type
_entity.pdbx_description
1 polymer ?
#
loop_
_entity_poly.entity_id
_entity_poly.type
_entity_poly.pdbx_seq_one_letter_code
_entity_poly.pdbx_strand_id
1 'polypeptide(L)'
;MYKDAHYGPDWEKWMPAYNKELDAFWEKEVWSFAPCPEDKLLTVDSRLVFNIKHNEHRNPHTYKVCIVAKGFTQQYGVNYAFTNSPTPSLDIICTLMAVAVHENLDIHQVDVSSAFLNAPLNEDDGPIYMEMPPGCDHPEYPQKDFVMRLNKAVYGLKQLLHAWNITFSEHLRALGYIPHMIEPCVFRREEYSDTHKRNPISATHGLKQGPCVTDPAAIGFYATAMGALLWPAVTACPEIGFAISMLSLANHFFTKGHMNTIKHIITYNGRRRFIEHTFANANWGTDHNRERKSQSSFIVMLAGGAISWGSKCQKSVALSTKEAEFYVISEATAVTLTTQQNLQGLGYKVDTLTIIFNDNQGIIAAFSDPLADLQPKHINIKYNFACDAANNGAIILNYIRSADNWANIFTKALPYPLFLTLRAQILNSHSDVEINNDNTRSGYSIQMPSAKTMIEDHCVKFDHCLDFQIWQEHEYVGYAN
;
A
#
# COMPACT_ATOMS: atom_id res chain seq x y z
N MET A 1 37.94 7.47 19.55
CA MET A 1 36.49 7.60 19.79
C MET A 1 36.03 7.01 21.13
N TYR A 2 36.22 5.71 21.44
CA TYR A 2 35.94 5.18 22.79
C TYR A 2 36.77 5.88 23.87
N LYS A 3 38.11 5.95 23.68
CA LYS A 3 39.00 6.67 24.59
C LYS A 3 38.57 8.13 24.76
N ASP A 4 38.24 8.81 23.67
CA ASP A 4 37.80 10.22 23.70
C ASP A 4 36.46 10.42 24.43
N ALA A 5 35.52 9.47 24.31
CA ALA A 5 34.25 9.50 25.04
C ALA A 5 34.41 9.10 26.51
N HIS A 6 35.28 8.12 26.79
CA HIS A 6 35.56 7.59 28.13
C HIS A 6 36.35 8.57 29.01
N TYR A 7 37.28 9.31 28.40
CA TYR A 7 37.99 10.41 29.05
C TYR A 7 37.31 11.77 28.86
N GLY A 8 36.12 11.78 28.23
CA GLY A 8 35.34 12.98 27.98
C GLY A 8 34.47 13.37 29.18
N PRO A 9 34.05 14.65 29.28
CA PRO A 9 33.30 15.17 30.43
C PRO A 9 31.89 14.56 30.57
N ASP A 10 31.35 13.94 29.51
CA ASP A 10 30.01 13.35 29.50
C ASP A 10 30.00 11.82 29.73
N TRP A 11 31.13 11.18 30.07
CA TRP A 11 31.20 9.71 30.24
C TRP A 11 30.17 9.18 31.25
N GLU A 12 29.94 9.89 32.34
CA GLU A 12 28.94 9.52 33.35
C GLU A 12 27.52 9.36 32.75
N LYS A 13 27.21 10.07 31.66
CA LYS A 13 25.93 9.95 30.94
C LYS A 13 25.93 8.83 29.91
N TRP A 14 27.09 8.46 29.38
CA TRP A 14 27.26 7.35 28.43
C TRP A 14 27.31 5.98 29.12
N MET A 15 27.86 5.92 30.33
CA MET A 15 28.07 4.66 31.06
C MET A 15 26.78 3.86 31.28
N PRO A 16 25.63 4.44 31.71
CA PRO A 16 24.39 3.69 31.83
C PRO A 16 23.89 3.13 30.49
N ALA A 17 24.06 3.89 29.40
CA ALA A 17 23.65 3.44 28.07
C ALA A 17 24.55 2.33 27.52
N TYR A 18 25.86 2.39 27.82
CA TYR A 18 26.82 1.34 27.49
C TYR A 18 26.52 0.04 28.25
N ASN A 19 26.30 0.11 29.57
CA ASN A 19 25.98 -1.06 30.36
C ASN A 19 24.67 -1.70 29.91
N LYS A 20 23.63 -0.88 29.64
CA LYS A 20 22.35 -1.38 29.11
C LYS A 20 22.51 -2.13 27.78
N GLU A 21 23.37 -1.65 26.89
CA GLU A 21 23.66 -2.33 25.62
C GLU A 21 24.40 -3.66 25.87
N LEU A 22 25.38 -3.69 26.78
CA LEU A 22 26.09 -4.93 27.14
C LEU A 22 25.17 -5.97 27.80
N ASP A 23 24.35 -5.53 28.75
CA ASP A 23 23.39 -6.40 29.44
C ASP A 23 22.44 -7.05 28.42
N ALA A 24 21.98 -6.29 27.42
CA ALA A 24 21.15 -6.83 26.35
C ALA A 24 21.85 -7.90 25.50
N PHE A 25 23.17 -7.81 25.31
CA PHE A 25 23.93 -8.85 24.61
C PHE A 25 24.06 -10.13 25.45
N TRP A 26 24.28 -9.99 26.76
CA TRP A 26 24.38 -11.12 27.68
C TRP A 26 23.03 -11.80 27.93
N GLU A 27 21.98 -11.03 28.23
CA GLU A 27 20.62 -11.55 28.48
C GLU A 27 20.07 -12.30 27.27
N LYS A 28 20.39 -11.85 26.06
CA LYS A 28 19.95 -12.49 24.82
C LYS A 28 20.92 -13.54 24.30
N GLU A 29 21.99 -13.86 25.03
CA GLU A 29 22.99 -14.87 24.65
C GLU A 29 23.55 -14.65 23.23
N VAL A 30 23.75 -13.37 22.86
CA VAL A 30 24.19 -12.97 21.52
C VAL A 30 25.57 -13.53 21.20
N TRP A 31 26.42 -13.64 22.22
CA TRP A 31 27.76 -14.17 22.11
C TRP A 31 28.12 -15.12 23.26
N SER A 32 29.22 -15.83 23.09
CA SER A 32 29.89 -16.61 24.13
C SER A 32 31.41 -16.47 24.02
N PHE A 33 32.13 -16.55 25.13
CA PHE A 33 33.59 -16.58 25.11
C PHE A 33 34.11 -17.80 24.32
N ALA A 34 35.11 -17.58 23.48
CA ALA A 34 35.81 -18.63 22.73
C ALA A 34 37.30 -18.32 22.61
N PRO A 35 38.18 -19.34 22.53
CA PRO A 35 39.59 -19.13 22.22
C PRO A 35 39.77 -18.42 20.87
N CYS A 36 40.79 -17.59 20.76
CA CYS A 36 41.10 -16.91 19.50
C CYS A 36 41.37 -17.96 18.39
N PRO A 37 40.66 -17.92 17.25
CA PRO A 37 40.84 -18.88 16.17
C PRO A 37 42.22 -18.70 15.51
N GLU A 38 42.82 -19.81 15.06
CA GLU A 38 44.08 -19.79 14.29
C GLU A 38 43.91 -19.01 12.99
N ASP A 39 42.76 -19.18 12.33
CA ASP A 39 42.39 -18.42 11.14
C ASP A 39 41.79 -17.07 11.52
N LYS A 40 42.57 -16.01 11.31
CA LYS A 40 42.15 -14.62 11.55
C LYS A 40 41.02 -14.17 10.65
N LEU A 41 40.74 -14.84 9.52
CA LEU A 41 39.63 -14.49 8.63
C LEU A 41 38.26 -14.75 9.26
N LEU A 42 38.19 -15.58 10.30
CA LEU A 42 36.96 -15.85 11.05
C LEU A 42 36.63 -14.75 12.07
N THR A 43 37.58 -13.86 12.37
CA THR A 43 37.44 -12.82 13.39
C THR A 43 37.14 -11.45 12.75
N VAL A 44 36.06 -10.82 13.20
CA VAL A 44 35.71 -9.43 12.89
C VAL A 44 36.05 -8.52 14.06
N ASP A 45 36.58 -7.35 13.76
CA ASP A 45 36.90 -6.34 14.77
C ASP A 45 35.59 -5.65 15.26
N SER A 46 35.61 -5.07 16.45
CA SER A 46 34.46 -4.42 17.07
C SER A 46 34.63 -2.89 17.18
N ARG A 47 33.52 -2.17 17.26
CA ARG A 47 33.52 -0.73 17.58
C ARG A 47 32.30 -0.34 18.38
N LEU A 48 32.48 0.70 19.19
CA LEU A 48 31.39 1.39 19.88
C LEU A 48 31.00 2.63 19.10
N VAL A 49 29.71 2.75 18.79
CA VAL A 49 29.12 3.92 18.14
C VAL A 49 28.30 4.68 19.18
N PHE A 50 28.65 5.94 19.38
CA PHE A 50 27.99 6.85 20.31
C PHE A 50 27.09 7.81 19.53
N ASN A 51 25.83 7.92 19.92
CA ASN A 51 24.87 8.82 19.30
C ASN A 51 24.03 9.55 20.35
N ILE A 52 23.88 10.85 20.18
CA ILE A 52 23.05 11.70 21.03
C ILE A 52 21.75 12.01 20.27
N LYS A 53 20.63 11.51 20.79
CA LYS A 53 19.31 11.93 20.33
C LYS A 53 18.99 13.27 20.98
N HIS A 54 18.66 14.24 20.14
CA HIS A 54 18.26 15.57 20.55
C HIS A 54 16.73 15.69 20.52
N ASN A 55 16.16 16.49 21.41
CA ASN A 55 14.74 16.83 21.37
C ASN A 55 14.43 17.88 20.28
N GLU A 56 13.17 18.26 20.14
CA GLU A 56 12.69 19.27 19.18
C GLU A 56 13.42 20.62 19.31
N HIS A 57 13.91 20.95 20.51
CA HIS A 57 14.68 22.16 20.80
C HIS A 57 16.20 21.99 20.61
N ARG A 58 16.64 20.89 19.99
CA ARG A 58 18.06 20.53 19.79
C ARG A 58 18.87 20.37 21.08
N ASN A 59 18.22 20.14 22.21
CA ASN A 59 18.91 19.80 23.46
C ASN A 59 19.14 18.28 23.54
N PRO A 60 20.29 17.83 24.06
CA PRO A 60 20.57 16.40 24.22
C PRO A 60 19.57 15.77 25.19
N HIS A 61 18.83 14.76 24.72
CA HIS A 61 17.77 14.10 25.48
C HIS A 61 18.11 12.65 25.83
N THR A 62 18.76 11.91 24.91
CA THR A 62 19.07 10.50 25.14
C THR A 62 20.42 10.13 24.55
N TYR A 63 21.25 9.54 25.39
CA TYR A 63 22.54 8.96 25.03
C TYR A 63 22.32 7.51 24.57
N LYS A 64 22.71 7.18 23.35
CA LYS A 64 22.62 5.83 22.78
C LYS A 64 24.02 5.31 22.44
N VAL A 65 24.37 4.16 22.98
CA VAL A 65 25.59 3.43 22.63
C VAL A 65 25.19 2.17 21.88
N CYS A 66 25.86 1.87 20.78
CA CYS A 66 25.66 0.62 20.04
C CYS A 66 26.99 -0.12 19.91
N ILE A 67 26.97 -1.43 20.17
CA ILE A 67 28.08 -2.34 19.87
C ILE A 67 27.91 -2.81 18.43
N VAL A 68 28.94 -2.59 17.60
CA VAL A 68 28.87 -2.83 16.15
C VAL A 68 30.08 -3.64 15.71
N ALA A 69 29.83 -4.73 14.98
CA ALA A 69 30.86 -5.49 14.29
C ALA A 69 31.35 -4.73 13.05
N LYS A 70 32.65 -4.78 12.77
CA LYS A 70 33.25 -4.19 11.56
C LYS A 70 33.08 -5.13 10.37
N GLY A 71 31.83 -5.41 9.97
CA GLY A 71 31.54 -6.41 8.94
C GLY A 71 32.07 -6.10 7.53
N PHE A 72 32.67 -4.93 7.28
CA PHE A 72 33.41 -4.69 6.04
C PHE A 72 34.64 -5.61 5.91
N THR A 73 35.15 -6.16 7.00
CA THR A 73 36.23 -7.17 6.99
C THR A 73 35.75 -8.56 6.60
N GLN A 74 34.43 -8.81 6.56
CA GLN A 74 33.88 -10.12 6.20
C GLN A 74 34.06 -10.46 4.72
N GLN A 75 34.40 -11.72 4.46
CA GLN A 75 34.59 -12.31 3.15
C GLN A 75 33.45 -13.26 2.77
N TYR A 76 33.02 -13.15 1.51
CA TYR A 76 31.99 -14.04 0.95
C TYR A 76 32.52 -15.47 0.86
N GLY A 77 31.70 -16.45 1.24
CA GLY A 77 32.06 -17.86 1.28
C GLY A 77 32.93 -18.28 2.47
N VAL A 78 33.28 -17.33 3.34
CA VAL A 78 34.00 -17.61 4.61
C VAL A 78 33.16 -17.22 5.81
N ASN A 79 32.59 -16.01 5.82
CA ASN A 79 31.80 -15.51 6.96
C ASN A 79 30.31 -15.35 6.65
N TYR A 80 29.92 -15.46 5.37
CA TYR A 80 28.54 -15.38 4.92
C TYR A 80 28.40 -15.93 3.50
N ALA A 81 27.25 -16.54 3.21
CA ALA A 81 26.82 -16.93 1.88
C ALA A 81 25.72 -15.99 1.34
N PHE A 82 24.84 -15.47 2.19
CA PHE A 82 23.67 -14.69 1.77
C PHE A 82 23.52 -13.37 2.53
N THR A 83 23.14 -12.30 1.83
CA THR A 83 22.95 -10.95 2.40
C THR A 83 21.64 -10.30 1.99
N ASN A 84 20.91 -10.95 1.09
CA ASN A 84 19.69 -10.49 0.47
C ASN A 84 18.54 -10.49 1.49
N SER A 85 18.01 -9.31 1.79
CA SER A 85 16.75 -9.14 2.49
C SER A 85 15.73 -8.49 1.56
N PRO A 86 14.51 -9.02 1.45
CA PRO A 86 13.46 -8.37 0.68
C PRO A 86 13.09 -7.03 1.29
N THR A 87 12.74 -6.08 0.43
CA THR A 87 12.21 -4.77 0.81
C THR A 87 10.88 -4.63 0.07
N PRO A 88 9.79 -4.23 0.74
CA PRO A 88 8.51 -4.07 0.07
C PRO A 88 8.62 -3.01 -1.02
N SER A 89 8.07 -3.31 -2.20
CA SER A 89 7.94 -2.31 -3.25
C SER A 89 7.04 -1.15 -2.81
N LEU A 90 7.22 0.02 -3.42
CA LEU A 90 6.33 1.15 -3.15
C LEU A 90 4.89 0.82 -3.57
N ASP A 91 4.72 0.10 -4.68
CA ASP A 91 3.43 -0.34 -5.20
C ASP A 91 2.66 -1.19 -4.18
N ILE A 92 3.29 -2.15 -3.49
CA ILE A 92 2.59 -2.94 -2.46
C ILE A 92 2.27 -2.11 -1.21
N ILE A 93 3.14 -1.17 -0.81
CA ILE A 93 2.87 -0.25 0.31
C ILE A 93 1.64 0.62 -0.01
N CYS A 94 1.61 1.24 -1.20
CA CYS A 94 0.47 2.05 -1.64
C CYS A 94 -0.79 1.21 -1.79
N THR A 95 -0.68 -0.03 -2.28
CA THR A 95 -1.79 -0.99 -2.35
C THR A 95 -2.35 -1.28 -0.95
N LEU A 96 -1.49 -1.58 0.02
CA LEU A 96 -1.88 -1.81 1.43
C LEU A 96 -2.59 -0.60 2.02
N MET A 97 -2.09 0.62 1.77
CA MET A 97 -2.75 1.85 2.22
C MET A 97 -4.12 2.05 1.56
N ALA A 98 -4.23 1.83 0.24
CA ALA A 98 -5.50 1.94 -0.47
C ALA A 98 -6.52 0.91 0.04
N VAL A 99 -6.09 -0.33 0.27
CA VAL A 99 -6.90 -1.38 0.89
C VAL A 99 -7.34 -0.98 2.30
N ALA A 100 -6.42 -0.46 3.13
CA ALA A 100 -6.74 -0.04 4.48
C ALA A 100 -7.80 1.09 4.50
N VAL A 101 -7.67 2.09 3.63
CA VAL A 101 -8.67 3.16 3.51
C VAL A 101 -10.00 2.61 3.01
N HIS A 102 -9.97 1.72 2.01
CA HIS A 102 -11.17 1.15 1.39
C HIS A 102 -12.00 0.29 2.35
N GLU A 103 -11.30 -0.56 3.11
CA GLU A 103 -11.88 -1.49 4.08
C GLU A 103 -12.02 -0.87 5.49
N ASN A 104 -11.59 0.38 5.67
CA ASN A 104 -11.59 1.09 6.95
C ASN A 104 -10.82 0.32 8.04
N LEU A 105 -9.59 -0.06 7.71
CA LEU A 105 -8.65 -0.75 8.61
C LEU A 105 -7.71 0.24 9.28
N ASP A 106 -7.36 -0.05 10.53
CA ASP A 106 -6.33 0.69 11.27
C ASP A 106 -4.93 0.24 10.85
N ILE A 107 -4.04 1.22 10.65
CA ILE A 107 -2.63 0.97 10.34
C ILE A 107 -1.81 1.19 11.61
N HIS A 108 -1.17 0.13 12.09
CA HIS A 108 -0.23 0.18 13.21
C HIS A 108 1.21 0.10 12.71
N GLN A 109 2.03 1.06 13.10
CA GLN A 109 3.48 1.01 12.88
C GLN A 109 4.17 0.58 14.19
N VAL A 110 5.01 -0.45 14.11
CA VAL A 110 5.74 -1.01 15.25
C VAL A 110 7.24 -0.91 14.98
N ASP A 111 7.97 -0.33 15.92
CA ASP A 111 9.45 -0.35 15.93
C ASP A 111 9.94 -1.43 16.90
N VAL A 112 10.62 -2.44 16.37
CA VAL A 112 11.09 -3.58 17.18
C VAL A 112 12.45 -3.25 17.79
N SER A 113 12.46 -3.02 19.10
CA SER A 113 13.69 -2.73 19.84
C SER A 113 14.66 -3.91 19.82
N SER A 114 15.91 -3.63 19.46
CA SER A 114 16.99 -4.62 19.39
C SER A 114 16.63 -5.88 18.59
N ALA A 115 15.90 -5.69 17.48
CA ALA A 115 15.39 -6.75 16.60
C ALA A 115 16.46 -7.78 16.26
N PHE A 116 17.62 -7.31 15.78
CA PHE A 116 18.71 -8.15 15.31
C PHE A 116 19.29 -9.09 16.35
N LEU A 117 19.33 -8.66 17.62
CA LEU A 117 19.86 -9.47 18.72
C LEU A 117 18.99 -10.70 19.03
N ASN A 118 17.81 -10.83 18.40
CA ASN A 118 16.98 -12.03 18.50
C ASN A 118 17.17 -13.00 17.34
N ALA A 119 17.88 -12.62 16.27
CA ALA A 119 18.07 -13.45 15.08
C ALA A 119 19.32 -14.33 15.22
N PRO A 120 19.22 -15.67 15.24
CA PRO A 120 20.39 -16.54 15.18
C PRO A 120 21.16 -16.36 13.87
N LEU A 121 22.48 -16.55 13.93
CA LEU A 121 23.30 -16.66 12.72
C LEU A 121 23.10 -18.06 12.10
N ASN A 122 23.17 -18.13 10.76
CA ASN A 122 23.07 -19.41 10.06
C ASN A 122 24.32 -20.26 10.34
N GLU A 123 24.12 -21.51 10.74
CA GLU A 123 25.21 -22.46 10.98
C GLU A 123 26.02 -22.74 9.71
N ASP A 124 25.36 -22.68 8.53
CA ASP A 124 26.00 -22.88 7.23
C ASP A 124 26.99 -21.76 6.85
N ASP A 125 26.84 -20.55 7.44
CA ASP A 125 27.75 -19.42 7.20
C ASP A 125 29.10 -19.56 7.94
N GLY A 126 29.25 -20.63 8.74
CA GLY A 126 30.42 -20.87 9.59
C GLY A 126 30.43 -20.01 10.85
N PRO A 127 31.29 -20.32 11.83
CA PRO A 127 31.38 -19.54 13.06
C PRO A 127 31.99 -18.16 12.80
N ILE A 128 31.35 -17.12 13.32
CA ILE A 128 31.87 -15.75 13.29
C ILE A 128 32.32 -15.37 14.69
N TYR A 129 33.58 -14.93 14.78
CA TYR A 129 34.14 -14.42 16.02
C TYR A 129 34.27 -12.91 15.95
N MET A 130 34.16 -12.24 17.08
CA MET A 130 34.25 -10.80 17.21
C MET A 130 35.27 -10.46 18.29
N GLU A 131 36.17 -9.51 18.02
CA GLU A 131 37.07 -8.99 19.05
C GLU A 131 36.25 -8.37 20.19
N MET A 132 36.65 -8.63 21.44
CA MET A 132 35.92 -8.11 22.60
C MET A 132 35.78 -6.58 22.49
N PRO A 133 34.58 -6.02 22.69
CA PRO A 133 34.39 -4.58 22.68
C PRO A 133 35.30 -3.89 23.71
N PRO A 134 35.79 -2.68 23.43
CA PRO A 134 36.58 -1.92 24.40
C PRO A 134 35.82 -1.75 25.72
N GLY A 135 36.45 -2.12 26.84
CA GLY A 135 35.84 -2.07 28.17
C GLY A 135 35.09 -3.35 28.61
N CYS A 136 35.24 -4.46 27.87
CA CYS A 136 34.73 -5.79 28.24
C CYS A 136 35.83 -6.72 28.79
N ASP A 137 36.82 -6.19 29.51
CA ASP A 137 37.91 -6.99 30.07
C ASP A 137 37.38 -7.99 31.11
N HIS A 138 37.70 -9.28 30.95
CA HIS A 138 37.31 -10.33 31.89
C HIS A 138 38.54 -10.98 32.54
N PRO A 139 38.59 -11.15 33.89
CA PRO A 139 39.75 -11.71 34.57
C PRO A 139 40.12 -13.12 34.11
N GLU A 140 39.11 -13.95 33.81
CA GLU A 140 39.29 -15.35 33.38
C GLU A 140 39.48 -15.49 31.86
N TYR A 141 39.07 -14.49 31.08
CA TYR A 141 39.08 -14.54 29.61
C TYR A 141 39.79 -13.29 29.07
N PRO A 142 41.14 -13.25 29.12
CA PRO A 142 41.90 -12.10 28.66
C PRO A 142 41.73 -11.91 27.15
N GLN A 143 41.52 -10.66 26.72
CA GLN A 143 41.29 -10.27 25.32
C GLN A 143 42.42 -10.71 24.36
N LYS A 144 43.63 -10.97 24.88
CA LYS A 144 44.77 -11.46 24.09
C LYS A 144 44.55 -12.89 23.58
N ASP A 145 43.87 -13.72 24.38
CA ASP A 145 43.75 -15.16 24.14
C ASP A 145 42.30 -15.57 23.77
N PHE A 146 41.32 -14.70 24.04
CA PHE A 146 39.90 -14.97 23.85
C PHE A 146 39.21 -13.92 22.98
N VAL A 147 38.16 -14.36 22.28
CA VAL A 147 37.26 -13.58 21.43
C VAL A 147 35.80 -13.91 21.75
N MET A 148 34.86 -13.12 21.23
CA MET A 148 33.42 -13.36 21.35
C MET A 148 32.92 -14.15 20.15
N ARG A 149 32.53 -15.42 20.31
CA ARG A 149 31.81 -16.16 19.26
C ARG A 149 30.38 -15.63 19.18
N LEU A 150 29.95 -15.18 18.01
CA LEU A 150 28.60 -14.67 17.78
C LEU A 150 27.65 -15.84 17.52
N ASN A 151 26.59 -15.92 18.32
CA ASN A 151 25.47 -16.85 18.14
C ASN A 151 24.31 -16.18 17.39
N LYS A 152 24.17 -14.86 17.54
CA LYS A 152 23.09 -14.05 16.95
C LYS A 152 23.65 -12.88 16.15
N ALA A 153 22.82 -12.34 15.26
CA ALA A 153 23.19 -11.28 14.36
C ALA A 153 23.35 -9.94 15.11
N VAL A 154 24.43 -9.21 14.80
CA VAL A 154 24.75 -7.92 15.42
C VAL A 154 24.88 -6.83 14.37
N TYR A 155 24.70 -5.57 14.79
CA TYR A 155 24.88 -4.43 13.91
C TYR A 155 26.23 -4.47 13.20
N GLY A 156 26.22 -4.19 11.90
CA GLY A 156 27.42 -4.10 11.07
C GLY A 156 27.82 -5.39 10.35
N LEU A 157 27.24 -6.54 10.70
CA LEU A 157 27.38 -7.77 9.89
C LEU A 157 26.66 -7.63 8.53
N LYS A 158 27.22 -8.24 7.48
CA LYS A 158 26.68 -8.18 6.11
C LYS A 158 25.37 -8.97 5.95
N GLN A 159 25.22 -10.09 6.64
CA GLN A 159 24.02 -10.95 6.59
C GLN A 159 22.92 -10.56 7.59
N LEU A 160 23.12 -9.49 8.35
CA LEU A 160 22.25 -9.08 9.47
C LEU A 160 20.76 -9.02 9.10
N LEU A 161 20.44 -8.31 8.02
CA LEU A 161 19.06 -8.11 7.57
C LEU A 161 18.44 -9.43 7.09
N HIS A 162 19.24 -10.28 6.44
CA HIS A 162 18.82 -11.58 5.97
C HIS A 162 18.44 -12.51 7.13
N ALA A 163 19.31 -12.61 8.15
CA ALA A 163 19.07 -13.42 9.34
C ALA A 163 17.81 -12.96 10.10
N TRP A 164 17.61 -11.65 10.25
CA TRP A 164 16.40 -11.11 10.86
C TRP A 164 15.15 -11.40 10.03
N ASN A 165 15.20 -11.23 8.71
CA ASN A 165 14.05 -11.52 7.86
C ASN A 165 13.63 -12.99 7.96
N ILE A 166 14.57 -13.94 7.97
CA ILE A 166 14.28 -15.36 8.16
C ILE A 166 13.57 -15.57 9.50
N THR A 167 14.20 -15.12 10.59
CA THR A 167 13.69 -15.28 11.96
C THR A 167 12.28 -14.70 12.10
N PHE A 168 12.06 -13.49 11.59
CA PHE A 168 10.78 -12.81 11.66
C PHE A 168 9.71 -13.51 10.81
N SER A 169 10.08 -13.95 9.61
CA SER A 169 9.19 -14.70 8.71
C SER A 169 8.72 -16.01 9.32
N GLU A 170 9.62 -16.75 9.96
CA GLU A 170 9.30 -18.00 10.66
C GLU A 170 8.36 -17.76 11.84
N HIS A 171 8.62 -16.70 12.62
CA HIS A 171 7.74 -16.32 13.72
C HIS A 171 6.32 -15.97 13.24
N LEU A 172 6.20 -15.17 12.17
CA LEU A 172 4.91 -14.84 11.57
C LEU A 172 4.18 -16.10 11.05
N ARG A 173 4.91 -17.01 10.40
CA ARG A 173 4.32 -18.29 9.94
C ARG A 173 3.83 -19.14 11.11
N ALA A 174 4.57 -19.19 12.21
CA ALA A 174 4.15 -19.89 13.42
C ALA A 174 2.86 -19.29 14.03
N LEU A 175 2.66 -17.97 13.88
CA LEU A 175 1.42 -17.27 14.26
C LEU A 175 0.27 -17.46 13.25
N GLY A 176 0.47 -18.23 12.18
CA GLY A 176 -0.53 -18.52 11.16
C GLY A 176 -0.61 -17.50 10.02
N TYR A 177 0.39 -16.62 9.88
CA TYR A 177 0.47 -15.74 8.72
C TYR A 177 1.04 -16.49 7.50
N ILE A 178 0.53 -16.14 6.33
CA ILE A 178 0.89 -16.70 5.03
C ILE A 178 1.67 -15.63 4.26
N PRO A 179 2.88 -15.94 3.75
CA PRO A 179 3.65 -15.00 2.94
C PRO A 179 2.98 -14.76 1.58
N HIS A 180 3.10 -13.54 1.09
CA HIS A 180 2.65 -13.17 -0.25
C HIS A 180 3.55 -13.81 -1.33
N MET A 181 2.97 -14.21 -2.47
CA MET A 181 3.70 -14.99 -3.50
C MET A 181 4.85 -14.22 -4.16
N ILE A 182 4.67 -12.92 -4.41
CA ILE A 182 5.64 -12.06 -5.11
C ILE A 182 6.47 -11.20 -4.13
N GLU A 183 5.85 -10.72 -3.05
CA GLU A 183 6.46 -9.84 -2.04
C GLU A 183 6.74 -10.62 -0.74
N PRO A 184 7.88 -11.31 -0.60
CA PRO A 184 8.13 -12.24 0.51
C PRO A 184 8.24 -11.59 1.90
N CYS A 185 8.24 -10.25 1.97
CA CYS A 185 8.19 -9.47 3.21
C CYS A 185 6.76 -9.07 3.62
N VAL A 186 5.76 -9.36 2.78
CA VAL A 186 4.35 -9.07 3.03
C VAL A 186 3.66 -10.36 3.43
N PHE A 187 2.90 -10.28 4.51
CA PHE A 187 2.23 -11.42 5.11
C PHE A 187 0.75 -11.10 5.29
N ARG A 188 -0.11 -12.07 5.02
CA ARG A 188 -1.54 -11.98 5.32
C ARG A 188 -1.91 -13.08 6.29
N ARG A 189 -2.90 -12.82 7.14
CA ARG A 189 -3.53 -13.86 7.95
C ARG A 189 -4.97 -13.95 7.55
N GLU A 190 -5.42 -15.16 7.23
CA GLU A 190 -6.86 -15.41 7.10
C GLU A 190 -7.41 -15.47 8.51
N GLU A 191 -7.94 -14.34 8.99
CA GLU A 191 -8.80 -14.42 10.16
C GLU A 191 -10.04 -15.20 9.74
N TYR A 192 -10.32 -16.29 10.46
CA TYR A 192 -11.65 -16.87 10.54
C TYR A 192 -12.53 -15.89 11.29
N SER A 193 -12.76 -14.74 10.68
CA SER A 193 -13.67 -13.78 11.24
C SER A 193 -15.06 -14.28 10.85
N ASP A 194 -15.78 -14.76 11.85
CA ASP A 194 -17.24 -14.66 11.93
C ASP A 194 -17.65 -13.17 11.95
N THR A 195 -17.03 -12.33 11.10
CA THR A 195 -17.44 -10.96 10.82
C THR A 195 -18.69 -11.06 9.98
N HIS A 196 -19.76 -11.44 10.68
CA HIS A 196 -21.12 -11.21 10.32
C HIS A 196 -21.45 -11.66 8.90
N LYS A 197 -21.99 -12.87 8.79
CA LYS A 197 -22.98 -13.21 7.76
C LYS A 197 -24.17 -12.24 7.87
N ARG A 198 -23.97 -10.95 7.57
CA ARG A 198 -25.01 -9.95 7.43
C ARG A 198 -25.52 -10.17 6.03
N ASN A 199 -26.56 -10.97 5.87
CA ASN A 199 -27.29 -10.90 4.61
C ASN A 199 -27.85 -9.47 4.47
N PRO A 200 -27.97 -8.92 3.24
CA PRO A 200 -28.64 -7.64 3.01
C PRO A 200 -30.04 -7.59 3.63
N ILE A 201 -30.68 -8.76 3.74
CA ILE A 201 -31.90 -9.04 4.51
C ILE A 201 -31.73 -10.38 5.23
N SER A 202 -32.04 -10.45 6.52
CA SER A 202 -32.07 -11.72 7.27
C SER A 202 -33.23 -12.60 6.80
N ALA A 203 -33.03 -13.93 6.79
CA ALA A 203 -34.02 -14.92 6.33
C ALA A 203 -35.34 -14.92 7.13
N THR A 204 -35.42 -14.19 8.25
CA THR A 204 -36.52 -14.28 9.22
C THR A 204 -37.48 -13.10 9.29
N HIS A 205 -37.40 -12.07 8.44
CA HIS A 205 -38.41 -10.99 8.46
C HIS A 205 -38.88 -10.63 7.05
N GLY A 206 -40.06 -11.15 6.68
CA GLY A 206 -40.83 -10.57 5.59
C GLY A 206 -41.22 -9.14 5.95
N LEU A 207 -40.62 -8.17 5.27
CA LEU A 207 -40.97 -6.76 5.39
C LEU A 207 -42.45 -6.58 5.03
N LYS A 208 -43.29 -6.29 6.03
CA LYS A 208 -44.74 -6.06 5.84
C LYS A 208 -45.01 -4.59 5.63
N GLN A 209 -45.86 -4.27 4.65
CA GLN A 209 -46.36 -2.91 4.42
C GLN A 209 -47.07 -2.38 5.66
N GLY A 210 -46.79 -1.12 5.99
CA GLY A 210 -47.41 -0.38 7.09
C GLY A 210 -48.60 0.46 6.63
N PRO A 211 -49.11 1.33 7.51
CA PRO A 211 -50.06 2.36 7.10
C PRO A 211 -49.44 3.33 6.09
N CYS A 212 -50.29 3.97 5.28
CA CYS A 212 -49.85 4.97 4.31
C CYS A 212 -49.16 6.13 5.01
N VAL A 213 -47.92 6.41 4.63
CA VAL A 213 -47.15 7.56 5.07
C VAL A 213 -47.57 8.76 4.23
N THR A 214 -48.03 9.82 4.90
CA THR A 214 -48.50 11.05 4.25
C THR A 214 -47.50 12.21 4.37
N ASP A 215 -46.44 12.05 5.14
CA ASP A 215 -45.39 13.07 5.30
C ASP A 215 -44.56 13.20 4.01
N PRO A 216 -44.63 14.35 3.30
CA PRO A 216 -43.90 14.55 2.06
C PRO A 216 -42.38 14.43 2.22
N ALA A 217 -41.84 14.79 3.38
CA ALA A 217 -40.41 14.71 3.66
C ALA A 217 -39.93 13.25 3.76
N ALA A 218 -40.62 12.42 4.54
CA ALA A 218 -40.32 11.01 4.67
C ALA A 218 -40.47 10.25 3.34
N ILE A 219 -41.49 10.60 2.53
CA ILE A 219 -41.69 10.04 1.19
C ILE A 219 -40.52 10.42 0.27
N GLY A 220 -40.13 11.70 0.26
CA GLY A 220 -39.01 12.21 -0.54
C GLY A 220 -37.68 11.54 -0.18
N PHE A 221 -37.42 11.37 1.11
CA PHE A 221 -36.24 10.67 1.60
C PHE A 221 -36.22 9.20 1.16
N TYR A 222 -37.33 8.48 1.33
CA TYR A 222 -37.43 7.07 0.94
C TYR A 222 -37.20 6.88 -0.56
N ALA A 223 -37.84 7.70 -1.39
CA ALA A 223 -37.67 7.66 -2.85
C ALA A 223 -36.22 7.98 -3.27
N THR A 224 -35.59 8.96 -2.61
CA THR A 224 -34.19 9.34 -2.88
C THR A 224 -33.23 8.22 -2.51
N ALA A 225 -33.38 7.62 -1.32
CA ALA A 225 -32.56 6.50 -0.89
C ALA A 225 -32.72 5.27 -1.80
N MET A 226 -33.94 4.96 -2.23
CA MET A 226 -34.22 3.88 -3.18
C MET A 226 -33.61 4.14 -4.55
N GLY A 227 -33.70 5.38 -5.06
CA GLY A 227 -33.07 5.77 -6.32
C GLY A 227 -31.54 5.67 -6.27
N ALA A 228 -30.93 6.14 -5.18
CA ALA A 228 -29.49 6.06 -4.97
C ALA A 228 -28.97 4.61 -4.84
N LEU A 229 -29.76 3.72 -4.21
CA LEU A 229 -29.39 2.31 -4.03
C LEU A 229 -29.69 1.44 -5.26
N LEU A 230 -30.66 1.80 -6.10
CA LEU A 230 -31.01 1.03 -7.30
C LEU A 230 -29.87 0.98 -8.31
N TRP A 231 -29.15 2.08 -8.49
CA TRP A 231 -28.00 2.13 -9.40
C TRP A 231 -26.92 1.10 -9.03
N PRO A 232 -26.33 1.12 -7.82
CA PRO A 232 -25.31 0.14 -7.44
C PRO A 232 -25.84 -1.29 -7.43
N ALA A 233 -27.13 -1.53 -7.15
CA ALA A 233 -27.72 -2.87 -7.21
C ALA A 233 -27.70 -3.52 -8.59
N VAL A 234 -27.84 -2.69 -9.63
CA VAL A 234 -27.87 -3.13 -11.03
C VAL A 234 -26.47 -3.16 -11.63
N THR A 235 -25.58 -2.26 -11.20
CA THR A 235 -24.27 -2.05 -11.84
C THR A 235 -23.10 -2.71 -11.12
N ALA A 236 -23.11 -2.78 -9.79
CA ALA A 236 -21.90 -3.08 -9.00
C ALA A 236 -22.10 -4.16 -7.91
N CYS A 237 -23.28 -4.23 -7.30
CA CYS A 237 -23.60 -5.03 -6.12
C CYS A 237 -24.86 -5.89 -6.37
N PRO A 238 -24.81 -6.94 -7.23
CA PRO A 238 -25.98 -7.76 -7.52
C PRO A 238 -26.59 -8.43 -6.27
N GLU A 239 -25.78 -8.66 -5.22
CA GLU A 239 -26.19 -9.29 -3.97
C GLU A 239 -27.21 -8.48 -3.16
N ILE A 240 -27.29 -7.15 -3.32
CA ILE A 240 -28.33 -6.32 -2.68
C ILE A 240 -29.60 -6.19 -3.53
N GLY A 241 -29.59 -6.69 -4.78
CA GLY A 241 -30.68 -6.52 -5.74
C GLY A 241 -32.02 -7.05 -5.26
N PHE A 242 -32.04 -8.23 -4.62
CA PHE A 242 -33.26 -8.78 -4.03
C PHE A 242 -33.80 -7.89 -2.90
N ALA A 243 -32.93 -7.38 -2.03
CA ALA A 243 -33.34 -6.53 -0.92
C ALA A 243 -33.94 -5.19 -1.40
N ILE A 244 -33.37 -4.60 -2.45
CA ILE A 244 -33.89 -3.37 -3.07
C ILE A 244 -35.21 -3.63 -3.78
N SER A 245 -35.35 -4.78 -4.46
CA SER A 245 -36.63 -5.17 -5.04
C SER A 245 -37.73 -5.34 -3.98
N MET A 246 -37.40 -5.79 -2.77
CA MET A 246 -38.37 -5.91 -1.67
C MET A 246 -38.73 -4.55 -1.07
N LEU A 247 -37.76 -3.64 -0.94
CA LEU A 247 -37.98 -2.30 -0.43
C LEU A 247 -38.78 -1.42 -1.41
N SER A 248 -38.58 -1.58 -2.73
CA SER A 248 -39.31 -0.80 -3.74
C SER A 248 -40.82 -1.09 -3.73
N LEU A 249 -41.23 -2.30 -3.33
CA LEU A 249 -42.64 -2.69 -3.20
C LEU A 249 -43.38 -1.92 -2.10
N ALA A 250 -42.68 -1.31 -1.15
CA ALA A 250 -43.32 -0.58 -0.05
C ALA A 250 -43.90 0.77 -0.49
N ASN A 251 -43.27 1.49 -1.43
CA ASN A 251 -43.67 2.84 -1.88
C ASN A 251 -44.12 3.73 -0.70
N HIS A 252 -45.37 4.20 -0.66
CA HIS A 252 -45.90 5.04 0.43
C HIS A 252 -46.24 4.26 1.71
N PHE A 253 -46.02 2.96 1.76
CA PHE A 253 -46.39 2.07 2.87
C PHE A 253 -45.16 1.50 3.60
N PHE A 254 -44.02 2.22 3.57
CA PHE A 254 -42.81 1.80 4.28
C PHE A 254 -42.97 1.92 5.81
N THR A 255 -42.23 1.08 6.53
CA THR A 255 -42.22 1.05 8.00
C THR A 255 -40.83 1.35 8.55
N LYS A 256 -40.73 1.53 9.87
CA LYS A 256 -39.43 1.62 10.56
C LYS A 256 -38.51 0.43 10.25
N GLY A 257 -39.08 -0.76 9.99
CA GLY A 257 -38.34 -1.93 9.53
C GLY A 257 -37.67 -1.71 8.17
N HIS A 258 -38.40 -1.15 7.19
CA HIS A 258 -37.85 -0.82 5.87
C HIS A 258 -36.72 0.23 5.97
N MET A 259 -36.92 1.25 6.80
CA MET A 259 -35.90 2.28 7.03
C MET A 259 -34.64 1.72 7.69
N ASN A 260 -34.79 0.80 8.65
CA ASN A 260 -33.66 0.10 9.25
C ASN A 260 -32.95 -0.83 8.25
N THR A 261 -33.68 -1.46 7.33
CA THR A 261 -33.08 -2.25 6.24
C THR A 261 -32.33 -1.37 5.24
N ILE A 262 -32.86 -0.19 4.87
CA ILE A 262 -32.14 0.79 4.03
C ILE A 262 -30.84 1.21 4.73
N LYS A 263 -30.91 1.57 6.02
CA LYS A 263 -29.71 1.89 6.82
C LYS A 263 -28.72 0.72 6.83
N HIS A 264 -29.22 -0.50 7.04
CA HIS A 264 -28.40 -1.71 7.03
C HIS A 264 -27.70 -1.92 5.69
N ILE A 265 -28.40 -1.77 4.55
CA ILE A 265 -27.83 -1.87 3.19
C ILE A 265 -26.79 -0.78 2.94
N ILE A 266 -27.02 0.46 3.40
CA ILE A 266 -26.04 1.54 3.29
C ILE A 266 -24.76 1.22 4.09
N THR A 267 -24.92 0.59 5.26
CA THR A 267 -23.80 0.14 6.11
C THR A 267 -23.28 -1.26 5.76
N TYR A 268 -23.92 -1.95 4.81
CA TYR A 268 -23.58 -3.30 4.43
C TYR A 268 -22.30 -3.22 3.62
N ASN A 269 -21.18 -3.58 4.26
CA ASN A 269 -19.91 -3.90 3.61
C ASN A 269 -20.03 -5.22 2.84
N GLY A 270 -20.99 -5.31 1.92
CA GLY A 270 -20.87 -6.27 0.81
C GLY A 270 -19.54 -5.94 0.14
N ARG A 271 -18.66 -6.96 0.02
CA ARG A 271 -17.28 -6.83 -0.49
C ARG A 271 -17.23 -5.74 -1.56
N ARG A 272 -16.79 -4.55 -1.16
CA ARG A 272 -16.71 -3.43 -2.10
C ARG A 272 -15.73 -3.90 -3.17
N ARG A 273 -16.16 -3.90 -4.41
CA ARG A 273 -15.26 -4.28 -5.50
C ARG A 273 -14.18 -3.22 -5.56
N PHE A 274 -12.91 -3.64 -5.55
CA PHE A 274 -11.83 -2.75 -5.87
C PHE A 274 -12.06 -2.24 -7.29
N ILE A 275 -12.38 -0.96 -7.41
CA ILE A 275 -12.45 -0.33 -8.71
C ILE A 275 -11.02 0.03 -9.07
N GLU A 276 -10.43 -0.80 -9.92
CA GLU A 276 -9.12 -0.58 -10.52
C GLU A 276 -9.31 -0.03 -11.93
N HIS A 277 -8.70 1.13 -12.19
CA HIS A 277 -8.65 1.71 -13.51
C HIS A 277 -7.26 2.29 -13.76
N THR A 278 -6.75 2.05 -14.96
CA THR A 278 -5.44 2.54 -15.39
C THR A 278 -5.62 3.50 -16.53
N PHE A 279 -4.97 4.65 -16.49
CA PHE A 279 -4.92 5.59 -17.60
C PHE A 279 -3.51 5.56 -18.18
N ALA A 280 -3.40 5.52 -19.50
CA ALA A 280 -2.13 5.48 -20.21
C ALA A 280 -2.11 6.52 -21.33
N ASN A 281 -0.96 7.15 -21.53
CA ASN A 281 -0.74 8.05 -22.65
C ASN A 281 0.72 8.09 -23.09
N ALA A 282 0.98 8.30 -24.39
CA ALA A 282 2.30 8.63 -24.88
C ALA A 282 2.32 9.99 -25.58
N ASN A 283 3.50 10.60 -25.63
CA ASN A 283 3.74 11.79 -26.44
C ASN A 283 5.00 11.55 -27.28
N TRP A 284 4.81 11.49 -28.60
CA TRP A 284 5.81 11.02 -29.54
C TRP A 284 6.91 12.07 -29.79
N GLY A 285 8.18 11.65 -29.70
CA GLY A 285 9.32 12.47 -30.11
C GLY A 285 9.57 13.73 -29.28
N THR A 286 9.12 13.75 -28.01
CA THR A 286 9.18 14.90 -27.08
C THR A 286 10.58 15.36 -26.73
N ASP A 287 11.57 14.47 -26.79
CA ASP A 287 12.96 14.82 -26.47
C ASP A 287 13.65 15.54 -27.65
N HIS A 288 13.28 16.81 -27.85
CA HIS A 288 13.78 17.64 -28.95
C HIS A 288 15.29 17.91 -28.90
N ASN A 289 15.90 17.87 -27.71
CA ASN A 289 17.27 18.30 -27.47
C ASN A 289 18.27 17.15 -27.37
N ARG A 290 17.82 15.88 -27.42
CA ARG A 290 18.70 14.71 -27.37
C ARG A 290 18.35 13.69 -28.45
N GLU A 291 17.68 12.60 -28.08
CA GLU A 291 17.57 11.39 -28.91
C GLU A 291 16.20 11.26 -29.61
N ARG A 292 15.35 12.30 -29.56
CA ARG A 292 13.97 12.29 -30.11
C ARG A 292 13.13 11.11 -29.59
N LYS A 293 13.36 10.71 -28.34
CA LYS A 293 12.57 9.71 -27.63
C LYS A 293 11.22 10.27 -27.21
N SER A 294 10.21 9.40 -27.19
CA SER A 294 8.86 9.72 -26.74
C SER A 294 8.77 9.69 -25.22
N GLN A 295 7.80 10.40 -24.65
CA GLN A 295 7.45 10.32 -23.23
C GLN A 295 6.28 9.36 -23.06
N SER A 296 6.40 8.38 -22.17
CA SER A 296 5.32 7.48 -21.75
C SER A 296 4.84 7.88 -20.36
N SER A 297 3.52 7.84 -20.16
CA SER A 297 2.93 7.97 -18.84
C SER A 297 1.79 7.02 -18.57
N PHE A 298 1.65 6.67 -17.31
CA PHE A 298 0.52 5.91 -16.82
C PHE A 298 0.18 6.37 -15.40
N ILE A 299 -1.06 6.11 -14.99
CA ILE A 299 -1.51 6.21 -13.61
C ILE A 299 -2.50 5.07 -13.34
N VAL A 300 -2.26 4.33 -12.27
CA VAL A 300 -3.12 3.26 -11.76
C VAL A 300 -3.85 3.78 -10.54
N MET A 301 -5.17 3.68 -10.59
CA MET A 301 -6.09 4.08 -9.53
C MET A 301 -6.65 2.82 -8.87
N LEU A 302 -6.62 2.78 -7.54
CA LEU A 302 -7.19 1.73 -6.74
C LEU A 302 -7.97 2.36 -5.58
N ALA A 303 -9.24 1.95 -5.42
CA ALA A 303 -10.11 2.46 -4.36
C ALA A 303 -10.20 4.00 -4.30
N GLY A 304 -10.12 4.66 -5.46
CA GLY A 304 -10.17 6.12 -5.57
C GLY A 304 -8.85 6.85 -5.28
N GLY A 305 -7.79 6.12 -4.89
CA GLY A 305 -6.44 6.66 -4.70
C GLY A 305 -5.49 6.28 -5.83
N ALA A 306 -4.56 7.17 -6.17
CA ALA A 306 -3.48 6.86 -7.10
C ALA A 306 -2.40 6.03 -6.39
N ILE A 307 -2.16 4.80 -6.85
CA ILE A 307 -1.23 3.86 -6.19
C ILE A 307 0.09 3.67 -6.94
N SER A 308 0.10 3.88 -8.26
CA SER A 308 1.29 3.76 -9.09
C SER A 308 1.16 4.71 -10.27
N TRP A 309 2.20 5.48 -10.56
CA TRP A 309 2.20 6.42 -11.69
C TRP A 309 3.61 6.55 -12.26
N GLY A 310 3.69 6.96 -13.52
CA GLY A 310 4.97 7.12 -14.21
C GLY A 310 4.93 8.24 -15.22
N SER A 311 6.05 8.97 -15.32
CA SER A 311 6.38 9.83 -16.46
C SER A 311 7.82 9.52 -16.84
N LYS A 312 8.01 8.74 -17.90
CA LYS A 312 9.33 8.24 -18.30
C LYS A 312 9.58 8.44 -19.79
N CYS A 313 10.81 8.80 -20.11
CA CYS A 313 11.29 8.80 -21.49
C CYS A 313 11.46 7.34 -21.95
N GLN A 314 10.93 7.01 -23.14
CA GLN A 314 11.01 5.67 -23.70
C GLN A 314 12.46 5.29 -23.97
N LYS A 315 12.84 4.05 -23.62
CA LYS A 315 14.21 3.56 -23.83
C LYS A 315 14.58 3.47 -25.31
N SER A 316 13.60 3.21 -26.17
CA SER A 316 13.74 3.11 -27.62
C SER A 316 13.04 4.29 -28.31
N VAL A 317 13.55 4.69 -29.48
CA VAL A 317 12.90 5.71 -30.32
C VAL A 317 11.75 5.05 -31.08
N ALA A 318 10.52 5.54 -30.85
CA ALA A 318 9.34 5.08 -31.58
C ALA A 318 9.30 5.72 -32.97
N LEU A 319 8.99 4.93 -34.00
CA LEU A 319 8.93 5.41 -35.39
C LEU A 319 7.59 6.07 -35.74
N SER A 320 6.58 5.93 -34.89
CA SER A 320 5.26 6.55 -35.06
C SER A 320 4.58 6.81 -33.71
N THR A 321 3.56 7.67 -33.71
CA THR A 321 2.70 7.90 -32.54
C THR A 321 2.04 6.60 -32.07
N LYS A 322 1.54 5.78 -33.01
CA LYS A 322 0.93 4.47 -32.67
C LYS A 322 1.93 3.55 -31.98
N GLU A 323 3.18 3.51 -32.45
CA GLU A 323 4.22 2.73 -31.80
C GLU A 323 4.51 3.24 -30.39
N ALA A 324 4.62 4.55 -30.19
CA ALA A 324 4.83 5.15 -28.87
C ALA A 324 3.68 4.79 -27.90
N GLU A 325 2.44 4.73 -28.38
CA GLU A 325 1.30 4.29 -27.58
C GLU A 325 1.38 2.80 -27.20
N PHE A 326 1.80 1.91 -28.12
CA PHE A 326 2.00 0.49 -27.75
C PHE A 326 3.04 0.31 -26.65
N TYR A 327 4.10 1.12 -26.63
CA TYR A 327 5.07 1.11 -25.53
C TYR A 327 4.42 1.41 -24.19
N VAL A 328 3.55 2.43 -24.12
CA VAL A 328 2.92 2.81 -22.85
C VAL A 328 1.83 1.84 -22.43
N ILE A 329 1.05 1.29 -23.37
CA ILE A 329 0.05 0.27 -23.06
C ILE A 329 0.71 -0.98 -22.49
N SER A 330 1.84 -1.39 -23.05
CA SER A 330 2.61 -2.52 -22.52
C SER A 330 3.12 -2.25 -21.09
N GLU A 331 3.62 -1.04 -20.80
CA GLU A 331 4.05 -0.66 -19.45
C GLU A 331 2.86 -0.58 -18.48
N ALA A 332 1.77 0.08 -18.87
CA ALA A 332 0.55 0.18 -18.09
C ALA A 332 -0.07 -1.19 -17.80
N THR A 333 -0.04 -2.11 -18.77
CA THR A 333 -0.49 -3.50 -18.59
C THR A 333 0.35 -4.21 -17.54
N ALA A 334 1.68 -4.10 -17.60
CA ALA A 334 2.55 -4.75 -16.62
C ALA A 334 2.31 -4.26 -15.18
N VAL A 335 2.12 -2.94 -15.00
CA VAL A 335 1.84 -2.35 -13.67
C VAL A 335 0.44 -2.74 -13.17
N THR A 336 -0.54 -2.76 -14.07
CA THR A 336 -1.91 -3.21 -13.77
C THR A 336 -1.91 -4.67 -13.31
N LEU A 337 -1.29 -5.58 -14.06
CA LEU A 337 -1.19 -6.99 -13.68
C LEU A 337 -0.44 -7.18 -12.34
N THR A 338 0.61 -6.39 -12.09
CA THR A 338 1.31 -6.39 -10.79
C THR A 338 0.38 -5.99 -9.64
N THR A 339 -0.44 -4.95 -9.84
CA THR A 339 -1.45 -4.52 -8.85
C THR A 339 -2.49 -5.61 -8.60
N GLN A 340 -2.99 -6.25 -9.65
CA GLN A 340 -3.92 -7.38 -9.54
C GLN A 340 -3.29 -8.54 -8.76
N GLN A 341 -2.03 -8.88 -9.04
CA GLN A 341 -1.30 -9.92 -8.32
C GLN A 341 -1.09 -9.56 -6.84
N ASN A 342 -0.83 -8.28 -6.53
CA ASN A 342 -0.74 -7.78 -5.16
C ASN A 342 -2.06 -7.98 -4.41
N LEU A 343 -3.19 -7.59 -5.03
CA LEU A 343 -4.53 -7.80 -4.45
C LEU A 343 -4.84 -9.29 -4.23
N GLN A 344 -4.54 -10.13 -5.22
CA GLN A 344 -4.70 -11.59 -5.12
C GLN A 344 -3.84 -12.18 -4.00
N GLY A 345 -2.58 -11.77 -3.90
CA GLY A 345 -1.67 -12.22 -2.87
C GLY A 345 -2.05 -11.75 -1.46
N LEU A 346 -2.82 -10.68 -1.33
CA LEU A 346 -3.48 -10.23 -0.09
C LEU A 346 -4.79 -11.00 0.21
N GLY A 347 -5.25 -11.86 -0.70
CA GLY A 347 -6.45 -12.68 -0.52
C GLY A 347 -7.73 -12.09 -1.11
N TYR A 348 -7.63 -10.99 -1.86
CA TYR A 348 -8.78 -10.39 -2.53
C TYR A 348 -9.04 -11.08 -3.88
N LYS A 349 -10.32 -11.35 -4.16
CA LYS A 349 -10.73 -11.80 -5.48
C LYS A 349 -10.77 -10.61 -6.42
N VAL A 350 -9.89 -10.60 -7.39
CA VAL A 350 -9.92 -9.66 -8.51
C VAL A 350 -10.90 -10.23 -9.54
N ASP A 351 -12.21 -10.10 -9.26
CA ASP A 351 -13.28 -10.56 -10.15
C ASP A 351 -13.66 -9.49 -11.21
N THR A 352 -13.00 -8.33 -11.19
CA THR A 352 -13.28 -7.19 -12.07
C THR A 352 -12.27 -7.10 -13.20
N LEU A 353 -12.76 -7.03 -14.44
CA LEU A 353 -11.98 -6.63 -15.61
C LEU A 353 -11.38 -5.24 -15.36
N THR A 354 -10.05 -5.14 -15.25
CA THR A 354 -9.38 -3.86 -15.09
C THR A 354 -9.33 -3.13 -16.43
N ILE A 355 -9.85 -1.91 -16.47
CA ILE A 355 -9.90 -1.11 -17.69
C ILE A 355 -8.61 -0.29 -17.81
N ILE A 356 -7.93 -0.38 -18.95
CA ILE A 356 -6.87 0.52 -19.37
C ILE A 356 -7.45 1.53 -20.36
N PHE A 357 -7.51 2.79 -19.95
CA PHE A 357 -7.98 3.91 -20.75
C PHE A 357 -6.85 4.50 -21.59
N ASN A 358 -7.13 4.72 -22.87
CA ASN A 358 -6.22 5.39 -23.81
C ASN A 358 -7.01 6.26 -24.79
N ASP A 359 -6.42 7.37 -25.23
CA ASP A 359 -7.09 8.34 -26.12
C ASP A 359 -6.76 8.13 -27.61
N ASN A 360 -5.99 7.10 -27.95
CA ASN A 360 -5.70 6.73 -29.34
C ASN A 360 -6.64 5.64 -29.85
N GLN A 361 -7.63 6.04 -30.64
CA GLN A 361 -8.58 5.10 -31.28
C GLN A 361 -7.90 4.05 -32.17
N GLY A 362 -6.77 4.38 -32.78
CA GLY A 362 -6.00 3.45 -33.62
C GLY A 362 -5.38 2.29 -32.83
N ILE A 363 -5.16 2.48 -31.53
CA ILE A 363 -4.76 1.41 -30.61
C ILE A 363 -5.96 0.56 -30.26
N ILE A 364 -7.08 1.18 -29.88
CA ILE A 364 -8.30 0.45 -29.53
C ILE A 364 -8.77 -0.46 -30.69
N ALA A 365 -8.71 0.05 -31.92
CA ALA A 365 -9.00 -0.72 -33.13
C ALA A 365 -8.02 -1.90 -33.30
N ALA A 366 -6.72 -1.68 -33.12
CA ALA A 366 -5.69 -2.71 -33.26
C ALA A 366 -5.78 -3.83 -32.21
N PHE A 367 -6.38 -3.57 -31.05
CA PHE A 367 -6.67 -4.61 -30.04
C PHE A 367 -7.99 -5.34 -30.30
N SER A 368 -8.93 -4.69 -31.01
CA SER A 368 -10.23 -5.29 -31.34
C SER A 368 -10.16 -6.22 -32.56
N ASP A 369 -9.27 -5.93 -33.51
CA ASP A 369 -9.02 -6.77 -34.69
C ASP A 369 -7.51 -6.98 -34.92
N PRO A 370 -6.90 -8.01 -34.30
CA PRO A 370 -5.47 -8.28 -34.41
C PRO A 370 -5.00 -8.68 -35.81
N LEU A 371 -5.92 -9.10 -36.68
CA LEU A 371 -5.61 -9.57 -38.04
C LEU A 371 -5.58 -8.42 -39.06
N ALA A 372 -6.11 -7.24 -38.70
CA ALA A 372 -6.24 -6.11 -39.62
C ALA A 372 -4.95 -5.31 -39.83
N ASP A 373 -3.96 -5.39 -38.93
CA ASP A 373 -2.72 -4.61 -39.02
C ASP A 373 -1.45 -5.47 -38.96
N LEU A 374 -0.68 -5.49 -40.05
CA LEU A 374 0.70 -5.98 -40.06
C LEU A 374 1.57 -5.11 -39.15
N GLN A 375 1.76 -5.54 -37.91
CA GLN A 375 2.61 -4.82 -36.95
C GLN A 375 4.11 -5.02 -37.25
N PRO A 376 4.93 -3.99 -37.07
CA PRO A 376 6.35 -4.11 -37.36
C PRO A 376 7.04 -5.00 -36.31
N LYS A 377 7.93 -5.88 -36.77
CA LYS A 377 8.53 -6.95 -35.96
C LYS A 377 9.19 -6.46 -34.66
N HIS A 378 9.69 -5.23 -34.64
CA HIS A 378 10.43 -4.68 -33.49
C HIS A 378 9.54 -4.29 -32.30
N ILE A 379 8.23 -4.08 -32.49
CA ILE A 379 7.28 -3.78 -31.39
C ILE A 379 6.43 -5.00 -30.99
N ASN A 380 6.50 -6.08 -31.76
CA ASN A 380 5.60 -7.22 -31.69
C ASN A 380 5.52 -7.88 -30.31
N ILE A 381 6.62 -7.97 -29.56
CA ILE A 381 6.63 -8.56 -28.21
C ILE A 381 5.77 -7.75 -27.24
N LYS A 382 5.88 -6.42 -27.27
CA LYS A 382 5.12 -5.51 -26.37
C LYS A 382 3.64 -5.52 -26.70
N TYR A 383 3.32 -5.54 -27.99
CA TYR A 383 1.95 -5.66 -28.49
C TYR A 383 1.33 -6.99 -28.03
N ASN A 384 1.97 -8.13 -28.35
CA ASN A 384 1.43 -9.44 -28.00
C ASN A 384 1.30 -9.64 -26.49
N PHE A 385 2.22 -9.12 -25.68
CA PHE A 385 2.07 -9.16 -24.22
C PHE A 385 0.75 -8.52 -23.74
N ALA A 386 0.42 -7.34 -24.26
CA ALA A 386 -0.82 -6.66 -23.91
C ALA A 386 -2.05 -7.37 -24.52
N CYS A 387 -1.94 -7.90 -25.74
CA CYS A 387 -3.00 -8.70 -26.36
C CYS A 387 -3.28 -10.00 -25.59
N ASP A 388 -2.24 -10.70 -25.12
CA ASP A 388 -2.38 -11.90 -24.31
C ASP A 388 -3.09 -11.58 -22.99
N ALA A 389 -2.74 -10.47 -22.34
CA ALA A 389 -3.43 -10.00 -21.14
C ALA A 389 -4.92 -9.69 -21.42
N ALA A 390 -5.23 -9.06 -22.56
CA ALA A 390 -6.60 -8.76 -22.95
C ALA A 390 -7.40 -10.03 -23.32
N ASN A 391 -6.80 -10.95 -24.08
CA ASN A 391 -7.41 -12.21 -24.51
C ASN A 391 -7.70 -13.14 -23.33
N ASN A 392 -6.84 -13.11 -22.31
CA ASN A 392 -7.06 -13.84 -21.05
C ASN A 392 -8.09 -13.16 -20.13
N GLY A 393 -8.67 -12.04 -20.54
CA GLY A 393 -9.65 -11.27 -19.75
C GLY A 393 -9.06 -10.55 -18.54
N ALA A 394 -7.74 -10.43 -18.45
CA ALA A 394 -7.08 -9.74 -17.34
C ALA A 394 -7.25 -8.21 -17.44
N ILE A 395 -7.31 -7.69 -18.65
CA ILE A 395 -7.53 -6.27 -18.92
C ILE A 395 -8.53 -6.03 -20.06
N ILE A 396 -9.15 -4.87 -20.08
CA ILE A 396 -9.88 -4.34 -21.24
C ILE A 396 -9.25 -3.00 -21.64
N LEU A 397 -8.92 -2.82 -22.91
CA LEU A 397 -8.61 -1.49 -23.43
C LEU A 397 -9.89 -0.75 -23.80
N ASN A 398 -10.05 0.48 -23.30
CA ASN A 398 -11.17 1.33 -23.64
C ASN A 398 -10.72 2.72 -24.06
N TYR A 399 -11.47 3.31 -24.99
CA TYR A 399 -11.24 4.68 -25.42
C TYR A 399 -11.64 5.67 -24.33
N ILE A 400 -10.82 6.71 -24.14
CA ILE A 400 -11.17 7.89 -23.35
C ILE A 400 -10.83 9.16 -24.13
N ARG A 401 -11.57 10.25 -23.91
CA ARG A 401 -11.22 11.55 -24.51
C ARG A 401 -9.93 12.07 -23.87
N SER A 402 -9.08 12.75 -24.64
CA SER A 402 -7.84 13.33 -24.12
C SER A 402 -8.06 14.32 -22.96
N ALA A 403 -9.19 15.02 -22.92
CA ALA A 403 -9.53 15.93 -21.82
C ALA A 403 -9.81 15.20 -20.50
N ASP A 404 -10.19 13.92 -20.56
CA ASP A 404 -10.52 13.09 -19.41
C ASP A 404 -9.41 12.06 -19.11
N ASN A 405 -8.39 11.95 -19.97
CA ASN A 405 -7.26 11.05 -19.76
C ASN A 405 -6.30 11.61 -18.72
N TRP A 406 -6.33 11.05 -17.50
CA TRP A 406 -5.52 11.51 -16.38
C TRP A 406 -4.01 11.39 -16.62
N ALA A 407 -3.58 10.44 -17.47
CA ALA A 407 -2.18 10.27 -17.82
C ALA A 407 -1.60 11.47 -18.60
N ASN A 408 -2.46 12.33 -19.19
CA ASN A 408 -2.01 13.51 -19.94
C ASN A 408 -1.27 14.54 -19.10
N ILE A 409 -1.50 14.59 -17.78
CA ILE A 409 -0.77 15.49 -16.88
C ILE A 409 0.74 15.18 -16.84
N PHE A 410 1.11 13.96 -17.20
CA PHE A 410 2.47 13.44 -17.10
C PHE A 410 3.23 13.44 -18.45
N THR A 411 2.58 13.65 -19.59
CA THR A 411 3.22 13.61 -20.92
C THR A 411 3.35 14.97 -21.60
N LYS A 412 2.61 15.98 -21.13
CA LYS A 412 2.59 17.32 -21.74
C LYS A 412 2.28 18.40 -20.71
N ALA A 413 2.82 19.59 -20.94
CA ALA A 413 2.38 20.79 -20.22
C ALA A 413 0.96 21.16 -20.67
N LEU A 414 -0.02 20.94 -19.81
CA LEU A 414 -1.43 21.20 -20.11
C LEU A 414 -1.78 22.68 -19.89
N PRO A 415 -2.78 23.21 -20.61
CA PRO A 415 -3.39 24.48 -20.25
C PRO A 415 -3.86 24.46 -18.79
N TYR A 416 -3.62 25.54 -18.05
CA TYR A 416 -3.85 25.63 -16.62
C TYR A 416 -5.25 25.15 -16.15
N PRO A 417 -6.37 25.50 -16.82
CA PRO A 417 -7.70 25.01 -16.42
C PRO A 417 -7.85 23.49 -16.50
N LEU A 418 -7.26 22.86 -17.53
CA LEU A 418 -7.29 21.42 -17.71
C LEU A 418 -6.39 20.73 -16.69
N PHE A 419 -5.20 21.29 -16.41
CA PHE A 419 -4.31 20.81 -15.36
C PHE A 419 -5.00 20.78 -13.99
N LEU A 420 -5.70 21.87 -13.60
CA LEU A 420 -6.42 21.93 -12.32
C LEU A 420 -7.54 20.90 -12.25
N THR A 421 -8.30 20.72 -13.33
CA THR A 421 -9.40 19.75 -13.40
C THR A 421 -8.88 18.33 -13.19
N LEU A 422 -7.84 17.93 -13.92
CA LEU A 422 -7.25 16.60 -13.80
C LEU A 422 -6.58 16.39 -12.43
N ARG A 423 -5.87 17.40 -11.92
CA ARG A 423 -5.25 17.34 -10.59
C ARG A 423 -6.30 17.11 -9.50
N ALA A 424 -7.42 17.83 -9.54
CA ALA A 424 -8.48 17.71 -8.55
C ALA A 424 -9.12 16.31 -8.58
N GLN A 425 -9.33 15.76 -9.77
CA GLN A 425 -9.84 14.39 -9.95
C GLN A 425 -8.87 13.33 -9.43
N ILE A 426 -7.57 13.44 -9.74
CA ILE A 426 -6.54 12.49 -9.31
C ILE A 426 -6.35 12.51 -7.78
N LEU A 427 -6.33 13.71 -7.18
CA LEU A 427 -6.10 13.87 -5.74
C LEU A 427 -7.38 13.73 -4.91
N ASN A 428 -8.52 13.48 -5.55
CA ASN A 428 -9.84 13.46 -4.92
C ASN A 428 -10.08 14.70 -4.02
N SER A 429 -9.61 15.87 -4.48
CA SER A 429 -9.73 17.13 -3.75
C SER A 429 -10.93 17.91 -4.28
N HIS A 430 -11.85 18.33 -3.41
CA HIS A 430 -12.86 19.32 -3.77
C HIS A 430 -12.16 20.62 -4.17
N SER A 431 -12.14 20.93 -5.46
CA SER A 431 -11.63 22.21 -5.94
C SER A 431 -12.76 23.23 -5.82
N ASP A 432 -12.67 24.14 -4.85
CA ASP A 432 -13.42 25.39 -4.79
C ASP A 432 -12.96 26.33 -5.91
N VAL A 433 -13.21 25.94 -7.17
CA VAL A 433 -12.95 26.79 -8.33
C VAL A 433 -14.30 27.14 -8.92
N GLU A 434 -14.79 28.32 -8.56
CA GLU A 434 -15.83 29.03 -9.31
C GLU A 434 -15.31 29.25 -10.74
N ILE A 435 -15.63 28.32 -11.64
CA ILE A 435 -15.45 28.53 -13.06
C ILE A 435 -16.57 29.48 -13.49
N ASN A 436 -16.22 30.75 -13.70
CA ASN A 436 -17.10 31.74 -14.30
C ASN A 436 -17.79 31.14 -15.53
N ASN A 437 -19.12 31.12 -15.47
CA ASN A 437 -20.00 30.71 -16.55
C ASN A 437 -19.75 31.62 -17.75
N ASP A 438 -19.08 31.10 -18.78
CA ASP A 438 -19.46 31.39 -20.16
C ASP A 438 -18.91 30.31 -21.09
N ASN A 439 -19.85 29.76 -21.86
CA ASN A 439 -19.71 28.84 -23.00
C ASN A 439 -19.46 27.34 -22.71
N THR A 440 -20.60 26.63 -22.76
CA THR A 440 -20.78 25.27 -23.32
C THR A 440 -19.83 24.18 -22.83
N ARG A 441 -20.10 23.65 -21.63
CA ARG A 441 -19.59 22.34 -21.20
C ARG A 441 -20.73 21.41 -20.80
N SER A 442 -21.03 20.43 -21.65
CA SER A 442 -21.59 19.15 -21.23
C SER A 442 -20.51 18.36 -20.48
N GLY A 443 -20.23 18.77 -19.25
CA GLY A 443 -19.38 18.03 -18.33
C GLY A 443 -20.20 16.92 -17.69
N TYR A 444 -20.00 15.68 -18.11
CA TYR A 444 -20.32 14.55 -17.24
C TYR A 444 -19.34 14.57 -16.08
N SER A 445 -19.80 15.11 -14.97
CA SER A 445 -19.30 14.77 -13.64
C SER A 445 -19.71 13.32 -13.37
N ILE A 446 -18.77 12.38 -13.38
CA ILE A 446 -18.94 11.19 -12.54
C ILE A 446 -18.36 11.58 -11.17
N GLN A 447 -19.02 12.51 -10.49
CA GLN A 447 -19.08 12.39 -9.04
C GLN A 447 -20.00 11.20 -8.80
N MET A 448 -19.45 10.12 -8.26
CA MET A 448 -20.25 9.23 -7.44
C MET A 448 -20.12 9.78 -6.03
N PRO A 449 -21.00 10.71 -5.60
CA PRO A 449 -21.18 10.88 -4.17
C PRO A 449 -21.62 9.50 -3.65
N SER A 450 -20.92 9.00 -2.64
CA SER A 450 -21.40 7.80 -1.97
C SER A 450 -22.85 8.05 -1.56
N ALA A 451 -23.70 7.03 -1.57
CA ALA A 451 -25.10 7.18 -1.15
C ALA A 451 -25.22 7.89 0.22
N LYS A 452 -24.19 7.75 1.08
CA LYS A 452 -24.03 8.48 2.34
C LYS A 452 -23.95 10.01 2.15
N THR A 453 -23.12 10.50 1.24
CA THR A 453 -22.93 11.94 0.99
C THR A 453 -24.18 12.59 0.41
N MET A 454 -24.88 11.90 -0.52
CA MET A 454 -26.18 12.40 -1.04
C MET A 454 -27.26 12.49 0.04
N ILE A 455 -27.22 11.60 1.02
CA ILE A 455 -28.16 11.58 2.14
C ILE A 455 -27.82 12.67 3.16
N GLU A 456 -26.54 12.87 3.48
CA GLU A 456 -26.04 13.92 4.38
C GLU A 456 -26.37 15.32 3.84
N ASP A 457 -26.11 15.57 2.54
CA ASP A 457 -26.44 16.85 1.88
C ASP A 457 -27.95 17.13 1.86
N HIS A 458 -28.78 16.09 1.74
CA HIS A 458 -30.24 16.23 1.78
C HIS A 458 -30.74 16.56 3.20
N CYS A 459 -30.12 16.00 4.25
CA CYS A 459 -30.49 16.30 5.64
C CYS A 459 -30.17 17.74 6.03
N VAL A 460 -29.01 18.25 5.59
CA VAL A 460 -28.58 19.65 5.82
C VAL A 460 -29.49 20.64 5.08
N LYS A 461 -29.96 20.29 3.87
CA LYS A 461 -30.71 21.19 2.99
C LYS A 461 -32.18 21.40 3.39
N PHE A 462 -32.76 20.49 4.16
CA PHE A 462 -34.18 20.51 4.52
C PHE A 462 -34.44 20.62 6.04
N ASP A 463 -33.40 20.98 6.81
CA ASP A 463 -33.45 21.17 8.28
C ASP A 463 -34.09 19.97 9.02
N HIS A 464 -33.83 18.77 8.50
CA HIS A 464 -34.24 17.53 9.13
C HIS A 464 -33.13 17.08 10.09
N CYS A 465 -33.38 17.18 11.40
CA CYS A 465 -32.59 16.46 12.39
C CYS A 465 -32.84 14.96 12.27
N LEU A 466 -32.10 14.30 11.40
CA LEU A 466 -31.70 12.93 11.70
C LEU A 466 -30.67 13.04 12.82
N ASP A 467 -31.11 12.76 14.05
CA ASP A 467 -30.18 12.56 15.15
C ASP A 467 -29.21 11.42 14.77
N PHE A 468 -28.03 11.82 14.32
CA PHE A 468 -26.81 11.00 14.38
C PHE A 468 -26.22 11.02 15.81
N GLN A 469 -26.95 11.56 16.81
CA GLN A 469 -26.58 11.70 18.24
C GLN A 469 -26.30 10.40 19.01
N ILE A 470 -25.98 9.27 18.36
CA ILE A 470 -25.41 8.11 19.07
C ILE A 470 -23.88 8.05 18.97
N TRP A 471 -23.20 9.00 18.30
CA TRP A 471 -21.73 8.96 18.21
C TRP A 471 -21.01 10.29 18.51
N GLN A 472 -21.53 11.07 19.46
CA GLN A 472 -20.67 11.90 20.32
C GLN A 472 -21.07 11.65 21.79
N GLU A 473 -20.05 11.39 22.61
CA GLU A 473 -20.09 11.23 24.07
C GLU A 473 -20.74 9.94 24.62
N HIS A 474 -19.93 8.87 24.68
CA HIS A 474 -19.88 8.10 25.91
C HIS A 474 -18.50 8.28 26.55
N GLU A 475 -18.58 8.73 27.80
CA GLU A 475 -17.52 9.10 28.71
C GLU A 475 -16.42 8.04 28.79
N TYR A 476 -15.18 8.53 28.81
CA TYR A 476 -14.11 7.86 29.54
C TYR A 476 -14.55 7.70 31.00
N VAL A 477 -14.97 6.51 31.40
CA VAL A 477 -14.91 6.13 32.82
C VAL A 477 -13.46 5.80 33.12
N GLY A 478 -12.71 6.83 33.50
CA GLY A 478 -11.50 6.63 34.27
C GLY A 478 -11.88 6.11 35.65
N TYR A 479 -11.50 4.88 35.97
CA TYR A 479 -11.34 4.50 37.37
C TYR A 479 -9.96 4.96 37.82
N ALA A 480 -9.94 5.96 38.71
CA ALA A 480 -8.82 6.23 39.59
C ALA A 480 -8.99 5.43 40.88
N ASN A 481 -8.26 4.33 40.99
CA ASN A 481 -7.36 3.96 42.10
C ASN A 481 -6.78 2.58 41.84
#